data_AF-A0A178MM91-F1
#
_entry.id   AF-A0A178MM91-F1
#
_cell.length_a   1.000
_cell.length_b   1.000
_cell.length_c   1.000
_cell.angle_alpha   90.00
_cell.angle_beta   90.00
_cell.angle_gamma   90.00
#
_symmetry.space_group_name_H-M   'P 1'
#
loop_
_entity.id
_entity.type
_entity.pdbx_description
1 polymer ?
#
loop_
_entity_poly.entity_id
_entity_poly.type
_entity_poly.pdbx_seq_one_letter_code
_entity_poly.pdbx_strand_id
1 'polypeptide(L)'
;MPYLRQSVSACFLLGLALVGLSVPAWAELDARAYVARRLAADHHVQVRIDGFEAKEGSCRIRAEVLRRFGGRGPALETGSDITFGMPCAEASFWPAARLKETRLLELYLKSGPAGLDVADEGQGARALDAVSDAPAIRDDPALVRDMTETIAAYSIDSEVKRNNPDAALALARVADPHSRLRLLAHAAGALATRKSPLAEAAAAEVMTAFDALPADEARLAAGLAALEPLALGGLGRPSLHLAERLGPDVDALLVPGARDAALLSLYGARIRSDDPAGAFVALAKLTDRKARRERLDDMPFAQKDFGPGNPASPGWLDRLLAAVEGQPDAEFRGEAVLALCRTAYRSAAGMAQVPELMAKAVPMAELAARRRHGPSAVLLAVLSEALGGDEARARAARWYAVAGVGFDVATSSRSEAIRILSGFTVAERAAAARMLGGSGAATPHKLLELAAK
;
A
#
# COMPACT_ATOMS: atom_id res chain seq x y z
N MET A 1 37.47 17.39 10.92
CA MET A 1 37.29 16.13 11.69
C MET A 1 36.60 16.46 13.01
N PRO A 2 35.76 15.60 13.60
CA PRO A 2 34.69 14.74 13.05
C PRO A 2 33.39 14.83 13.91
N TYR A 3 32.37 14.00 13.56
CA TYR A 3 31.15 13.52 14.26
C TYR A 3 29.89 13.71 13.38
N LEU A 4 29.45 12.74 12.55
CA LEU A 4 28.76 11.45 12.83
C LEU A 4 27.42 11.59 13.59
N ARG A 5 26.30 11.48 12.84
CA ARG A 5 24.96 10.94 13.19
C ARG A 5 24.12 10.98 11.88
N GLN A 6 23.96 9.88 11.13
CA GLN A 6 22.96 8.80 11.25
C GLN A 6 21.49 9.27 11.19
N SER A 7 20.70 8.54 10.37
CA SER A 7 19.21 8.47 10.23
C SER A 7 18.68 9.04 8.90
N VAL A 8 17.88 8.38 8.03
CA VAL A 8 17.34 7.01 7.88
C VAL A 8 17.09 6.83 6.37
N SER A 9 17.73 5.86 5.71
CA SER A 9 17.31 5.36 4.39
C SER A 9 16.48 4.10 4.60
N ALA A 10 15.15 4.23 4.51
CA ALA A 10 14.23 3.09 4.47
C ALA A 10 14.15 2.54 3.03
N CYS A 11 15.21 1.86 2.60
CA CYS A 11 15.10 0.90 1.50
C CYS A 11 14.44 -0.36 2.07
N PHE A 12 13.23 -0.66 1.61
CA PHE A 12 12.59 -1.96 1.72
C PHE A 12 13.45 -3.00 0.98
N LEU A 13 14.41 -3.59 1.71
CA LEU A 13 15.10 -4.80 1.32
C LEU A 13 14.93 -5.79 2.47
N LEU A 14 14.35 -6.93 2.10
CA LEU A 14 14.65 -8.26 2.61
C LEU A 14 15.46 -8.29 3.92
N GLY A 15 14.73 -8.42 5.02
CA GLY A 15 15.26 -8.79 6.32
C GLY A 15 14.44 -9.95 6.87
N LEU A 16 14.44 -11.08 6.17
CA LEU A 16 14.23 -12.39 6.79
C LEU A 16 15.42 -12.60 7.74
N ALA A 17 15.37 -11.93 8.89
CA ALA A 17 16.21 -12.26 10.02
C ALA A 17 15.75 -13.66 10.45
N LEU A 18 16.56 -14.65 10.06
CA LEU A 18 16.69 -15.95 10.70
C LEU A 18 16.94 -15.72 12.20
N VAL A 19 15.88 -15.43 12.95
CA VAL A 19 15.79 -15.92 14.31
C VAL A 19 15.44 -17.38 14.13
N GLY A 20 16.41 -18.25 14.42
CA GLY A 20 16.21 -19.69 14.56
C GLY A 20 15.26 -19.97 15.72
N LEU A 21 13.97 -19.68 15.51
CA LEU A 21 12.92 -20.36 16.21
C LEU A 21 12.86 -21.73 15.55
N SER A 22 13.31 -22.75 16.28
CA SER A 22 13.05 -24.14 15.97
C SER A 22 11.53 -24.34 16.01
N VAL A 23 10.89 -24.00 14.90
CA VAL A 23 9.53 -24.42 14.61
C VAL A 23 9.58 -25.95 14.68
N PRO A 24 8.75 -26.61 15.50
CA PRO A 24 8.74 -28.06 15.54
C PRO A 24 8.56 -28.56 14.11
N ALA A 25 9.24 -29.63 13.72
CA ALA A 25 9.19 -30.29 12.41
C ALA A 25 7.78 -30.73 11.95
N TRP A 26 6.78 -30.44 12.78
CA TRP A 26 5.37 -30.79 12.72
C TRP A 26 4.49 -29.58 12.44
N ALA A 27 5.04 -28.35 12.40
CA ALA A 27 4.26 -27.20 11.98
C ALA A 27 4.02 -27.31 10.47
N GLU A 28 2.75 -27.36 10.09
CA GLU A 28 2.35 -27.27 8.69
C GLU A 28 2.87 -25.95 8.10
N LEU A 29 3.36 -26.00 6.85
CA LEU A 29 3.69 -24.80 6.09
C LEU A 29 2.48 -23.86 6.10
N ASP A 30 2.74 -22.57 6.29
CA ASP A 30 1.76 -21.55 5.99
C ASP A 30 1.19 -21.78 4.58
N ALA A 31 -0.13 -21.65 4.41
CA ALA A 31 -0.81 -22.01 3.18
C ALA A 31 -0.24 -21.29 1.94
N ARG A 32 0.24 -20.04 2.08
CA ARG A 32 0.89 -19.33 0.97
C ARG A 32 2.24 -19.94 0.64
N ALA A 33 3.05 -20.24 1.65
CA ALA A 33 4.36 -20.87 1.46
C ALA A 33 4.21 -22.26 0.82
N TYR A 34 3.16 -22.99 1.17
CA TYR A 34 2.81 -24.26 0.55
C TYR A 34 2.48 -24.10 -0.95
N VAL A 35 1.50 -23.25 -1.29
CA VAL A 35 1.07 -23.05 -2.68
C VAL A 35 2.20 -22.48 -3.55
N ALA A 36 3.01 -21.57 -3.01
CA ALA A 36 4.15 -20.97 -3.72
C ALA A 36 5.14 -22.02 -4.21
N ARG A 37 5.52 -22.93 -3.33
CA ARG A 37 6.57 -23.88 -3.64
C ARG A 37 6.04 -25.12 -4.38
N ARG A 38 4.76 -25.45 -4.19
CA ARG A 38 3.99 -26.36 -5.05
C ARG A 38 3.90 -25.86 -6.50
N LEU A 39 3.63 -24.57 -6.71
CA LEU A 39 3.63 -23.97 -8.06
C LEU A 39 5.02 -23.96 -8.71
N ALA A 40 6.09 -24.02 -7.90
CA ALA A 40 7.45 -24.20 -8.36
C ALA A 40 7.84 -25.68 -8.57
N ALA A 41 6.95 -26.63 -8.25
CA ALA A 41 7.18 -28.04 -8.50
C ALA A 41 6.88 -28.37 -9.96
N ASP A 42 7.72 -29.20 -10.56
CA ASP A 42 7.60 -29.60 -11.96
C ASP A 42 6.46 -30.61 -12.17
N HIS A 43 6.13 -31.40 -11.14
CA HIS A 43 5.24 -32.55 -11.26
C HIS A 43 4.37 -32.77 -10.00
N HIS A 44 3.17 -33.33 -10.19
CA HIS A 44 2.24 -33.74 -9.13
C HIS A 44 1.74 -35.15 -9.41
N VAL A 45 2.04 -36.07 -8.50
CA VAL A 45 1.80 -37.51 -8.69
C VAL A 45 1.26 -38.19 -7.44
N GLN A 46 0.51 -39.27 -7.64
CA GLN A 46 0.26 -40.31 -6.65
C GLN A 46 1.14 -41.51 -7.00
N VAL A 47 1.88 -42.01 -6.01
CA VAL A 47 2.86 -43.09 -6.20
C VAL A 47 2.67 -44.18 -5.16
N ARG A 48 2.89 -45.43 -5.57
CA ARG A 48 3.06 -46.55 -4.64
C ARG A 48 4.53 -46.68 -4.30
N ILE A 49 4.85 -46.69 -3.01
CA ILE A 49 6.24 -46.85 -2.56
C ILE A 49 6.60 -48.34 -2.61
N ASP A 50 7.62 -48.67 -3.40
CA ASP A 50 8.09 -50.06 -3.60
C ASP A 50 9.42 -50.34 -2.88
N GLY A 51 10.21 -49.29 -2.62
CA GLY A 51 11.51 -49.45 -1.97
C GLY A 51 12.07 -48.15 -1.43
N PHE A 52 12.98 -48.29 -0.46
CA PHE A 52 13.52 -47.16 0.27
C PHE A 52 14.99 -47.41 0.67
N GLU A 53 15.86 -46.43 0.42
CA GLU A 53 17.26 -46.40 0.86
C GLU A 53 17.55 -45.13 1.67
N ALA A 54 17.96 -45.28 2.93
CA ALA A 54 18.31 -44.18 3.83
C ALA A 54 19.80 -43.83 3.71
N LYS A 55 20.15 -42.55 3.56
CA LYS A 55 21.53 -42.09 3.66
C LYS A 55 21.60 -40.67 4.24
N GLU A 56 22.31 -40.53 5.36
CA GLU A 56 22.72 -39.22 5.92
C GLU A 56 21.58 -38.19 6.02
N GLY A 57 20.43 -38.58 6.58
CA GLY A 57 19.28 -37.67 6.79
C GLY A 57 18.41 -37.42 5.55
N SER A 58 18.74 -38.03 4.41
CA SER A 58 17.94 -38.06 3.19
C SER A 58 17.57 -39.49 2.80
N CYS A 59 16.45 -39.62 2.11
CA CYS A 59 15.84 -40.87 1.70
C CYS A 59 15.76 -40.90 0.17
N ARG A 60 16.27 -41.97 -0.45
CA ARG A 60 16.02 -42.27 -1.85
C ARG A 60 14.86 -43.27 -1.92
N ILE A 61 13.75 -42.86 -2.53
CA ILE A 61 12.51 -43.64 -2.58
C ILE A 61 12.32 -44.13 -4.01
N ARG A 62 12.08 -45.43 -4.16
CA ARG A 62 11.66 -46.07 -5.41
C ARG A 62 10.16 -46.29 -5.34
N ALA A 63 9.45 -45.90 -6.39
CA ALA A 63 8.01 -45.92 -6.40
C ALA A 63 7.45 -46.03 -7.83
N GLU A 64 6.29 -46.66 -7.97
CA GLU A 64 5.52 -46.68 -9.20
C GLU A 64 4.52 -45.53 -9.25
N VAL A 65 4.46 -44.80 -10.36
CA VAL A 65 3.47 -43.74 -10.59
C VAL A 65 2.10 -44.35 -10.83
N LEU A 66 1.17 -44.13 -9.92
CA LEU A 66 -0.21 -44.60 -10.08
C LEU A 66 -1.07 -43.56 -10.80
N ARG A 67 -0.87 -42.27 -10.51
CA ARG A 67 -1.53 -41.17 -11.22
C ARG A 67 -0.63 -39.95 -11.35
N ARG A 68 -0.84 -39.21 -12.44
CA ARG A 68 -0.25 -37.89 -12.69
C ARG A 68 -1.35 -36.84 -12.79
N PHE A 69 -1.27 -35.83 -11.93
CA PHE A 69 -2.17 -34.67 -11.94
C PHE A 69 -1.56 -33.45 -12.64
N GLY A 70 -0.24 -33.33 -12.66
CA GLY A 70 0.47 -32.21 -13.28
C GLY A 70 1.91 -32.54 -13.68
N GLY A 71 2.44 -31.79 -14.66
CA GLY A 71 3.78 -31.99 -15.22
C GLY A 71 3.81 -32.78 -16.54
N ARG A 72 4.94 -32.72 -17.25
CA ARG A 72 5.20 -33.47 -18.51
C ARG A 72 6.48 -34.29 -18.39
N GLY A 73 6.48 -35.50 -18.94
CA GLY A 73 7.64 -36.37 -19.00
C GLY A 73 7.25 -37.85 -19.11
N PRO A 74 7.90 -38.64 -19.98
CA PRO A 74 7.58 -40.06 -20.15
C PRO A 74 7.87 -40.88 -18.89
N ALA A 75 8.87 -40.48 -18.10
CA ALA A 75 9.20 -41.13 -16.82
C ALA A 75 8.13 -40.95 -15.73
N LEU A 76 7.08 -40.15 -15.98
CA LEU A 76 6.03 -39.83 -15.00
C LEU A 76 4.64 -40.24 -15.50
N GLU A 77 4.58 -41.11 -16.51
CA GLU A 77 3.32 -41.71 -16.95
C GLU A 77 2.85 -42.77 -15.95
N THR A 78 1.54 -42.97 -15.85
CA THR A 78 0.97 -44.02 -15.01
C THR A 78 1.57 -45.38 -15.38
N GLY A 79 2.01 -46.13 -14.36
CA GLY A 79 2.72 -47.40 -14.47
C GLY A 79 4.25 -47.28 -14.58
N SER A 80 4.80 -46.06 -14.57
CA SER A 80 6.25 -45.85 -14.65
C SER A 80 6.91 -45.98 -13.29
N ASP A 81 8.07 -46.65 -13.23
CA ASP A 81 8.94 -46.66 -12.06
C ASP A 81 9.73 -45.34 -11.99
N ILE A 82 9.67 -44.69 -10.82
CA ILE A 82 10.42 -43.47 -10.52
C ILE A 82 11.29 -43.63 -9.29
N THR A 83 12.30 -42.79 -9.20
CA THR A 83 13.12 -42.66 -7.99
C THR A 83 13.30 -41.20 -7.64
N PHE A 84 13.04 -40.84 -6.39
CA PHE A 84 13.16 -39.45 -5.92
C PHE A 84 13.80 -39.33 -4.53
N GLY A 85 14.39 -38.17 -4.25
CA GLY A 85 14.95 -37.83 -2.94
C GLY A 85 13.92 -37.17 -2.00
N MET A 86 13.98 -37.46 -0.70
CA MET A 86 13.20 -36.79 0.34
C MET A 86 13.97 -36.67 1.66
N PRO A 87 14.00 -35.52 2.35
CA PRO A 87 14.52 -35.42 3.71
C PRO A 87 13.76 -36.34 4.67
N CYS A 88 14.49 -37.07 5.51
CA CYS A 88 13.88 -38.09 6.37
C CYS A 88 14.64 -38.40 7.67
N ALA A 89 15.46 -37.45 8.12
CA ALA A 89 15.98 -37.47 9.48
C ALA A 89 14.83 -37.52 10.50
N GLU A 90 15.12 -37.87 11.76
CA GLU A 90 14.08 -37.94 12.81
C GLU A 90 13.32 -36.62 12.99
N ALA A 91 14.00 -35.50 12.77
CA ALA A 91 13.42 -34.16 12.82
C ALA A 91 12.85 -33.68 11.46
N SER A 92 12.72 -34.55 10.45
CA SER A 92 12.07 -34.21 9.17
C SER A 92 10.55 -34.44 9.26
N PHE A 93 9.79 -33.79 8.38
CA PHE A 93 8.33 -33.96 8.31
C PHE A 93 7.90 -35.40 7.93
N TRP A 94 8.76 -36.08 7.17
CA TRP A 94 8.65 -37.51 6.86
C TRP A 94 9.83 -38.30 7.42
N PRO A 95 9.85 -38.64 8.71
CA PRO A 95 10.89 -39.50 9.26
C PRO A 95 10.89 -40.86 8.54
N ALA A 96 12.07 -41.46 8.41
CA ALA A 96 12.22 -42.75 7.73
C ALA A 96 11.29 -43.87 8.27
N ALA A 97 10.95 -43.84 9.57
CA ALA A 97 10.00 -44.78 10.16
C ALA A 97 8.59 -44.64 9.55
N ARG A 98 8.08 -43.42 9.43
CA ARG A 98 6.77 -43.12 8.83
C ARG A 98 6.72 -43.50 7.35
N LEU A 99 7.83 -43.28 6.64
CA LEU A 99 7.92 -43.62 5.22
C LEU A 99 7.87 -45.12 4.97
N LYS A 100 8.51 -45.92 5.82
CA LYS A 100 8.46 -47.39 5.72
C LYS A 100 7.04 -47.94 5.89
N GLU A 101 6.20 -47.28 6.66
CA GLU A 101 4.81 -47.67 6.90
C GLU A 101 3.86 -47.14 5.82
N THR A 102 4.30 -46.16 5.04
CA THR A 102 3.50 -45.53 3.99
C THR A 102 3.61 -46.31 2.69
N ARG A 103 2.47 -46.80 2.19
CA ARG A 103 2.41 -47.55 0.92
C ARG A 103 2.05 -46.68 -0.28
N LEU A 104 1.26 -45.63 -0.04
CA LEU A 104 0.73 -44.76 -1.07
C LEU A 104 0.93 -43.31 -0.65
N LEU A 105 1.50 -42.51 -1.56
CA LEU A 105 1.86 -41.13 -1.30
C LEU A 105 1.41 -40.23 -2.47
N GLU A 106 0.71 -39.15 -2.18
CA GLU A 106 0.54 -38.03 -3.10
C GLU A 106 1.57 -36.96 -2.79
N LEU A 107 2.29 -36.47 -3.80
CA LEU A 107 3.35 -35.50 -3.61
C LEU A 107 3.63 -34.65 -4.84
N TYR A 108 4.36 -33.56 -4.59
CA TYR A 108 4.92 -32.69 -5.61
C TYR A 108 6.41 -32.99 -5.77
N LEU A 109 6.88 -33.07 -7.01
CA LEU A 109 8.27 -33.34 -7.36
C LEU A 109 8.85 -32.19 -8.15
N LYS A 110 10.14 -31.91 -7.94
CA LYS A 110 10.95 -30.99 -8.73
C LYS A 110 12.16 -31.71 -9.31
N SER A 111 12.67 -31.18 -10.41
CA SER A 111 13.89 -31.63 -11.08
C SER A 111 15.09 -31.02 -10.37
N GLY A 112 15.96 -31.88 -9.87
CA GLY A 112 17.22 -31.52 -9.24
C GLY A 112 18.43 -32.07 -10.02
N PRO A 113 19.65 -31.64 -9.66
CA PRO A 113 20.89 -32.13 -10.28
C PRO A 113 21.09 -33.65 -10.16
N ALA A 114 20.45 -34.29 -9.17
CA ALA A 114 20.51 -35.73 -8.90
C ALA A 114 19.25 -36.50 -9.34
N GLY A 115 18.42 -35.90 -10.20
CA GLY A 115 17.14 -36.45 -10.64
C GLY A 115 15.95 -35.80 -9.91
N LEU A 116 14.90 -36.56 -9.65
CA LEU A 116 13.70 -36.04 -9.00
C LEU A 116 13.93 -35.90 -7.48
N ASP A 117 13.40 -34.84 -6.90
CA ASP A 117 13.35 -34.60 -5.46
C ASP A 117 11.94 -34.14 -5.08
N VAL A 118 11.51 -34.43 -3.84
CA VAL A 118 10.27 -33.84 -3.34
C VAL A 118 10.37 -32.32 -3.30
N ALA A 119 9.29 -31.66 -3.72
CA ALA A 119 9.11 -30.27 -3.40
C ALA A 119 8.99 -30.12 -1.86
N ASP A 120 9.47 -28.99 -1.35
CA ASP A 120 9.15 -28.51 0.00
C ASP A 120 9.59 -29.40 1.14
N GLU A 121 10.67 -30.14 0.92
CA GLU A 121 11.22 -31.06 1.92
C GLU A 121 10.19 -32.13 2.35
N GLY A 122 9.19 -32.40 1.49
CA GLY A 122 8.16 -33.41 1.72
C GLY A 122 6.95 -32.91 2.54
N GLN A 123 6.95 -31.67 3.03
CA GLN A 123 5.84 -31.13 3.83
C GLN A 123 4.52 -31.09 3.05
N GLY A 124 4.62 -30.97 1.74
CA GLY A 124 3.51 -31.04 0.81
C GLY A 124 3.00 -32.43 0.47
N ALA A 125 3.69 -33.49 0.88
CA ALA A 125 3.26 -34.85 0.61
C ALA A 125 2.18 -35.31 1.59
N ARG A 126 1.32 -36.23 1.13
CA ARG A 126 0.20 -36.79 1.90
C ARG A 126 0.16 -38.30 1.71
N ALA A 127 0.19 -39.05 2.81
CA ALA A 127 -0.12 -40.47 2.78
C ALA A 127 -1.61 -40.64 2.45
N LEU A 128 -1.91 -41.64 1.63
CA LEU A 128 -3.27 -41.94 1.23
C LEU A 128 -3.62 -43.38 1.60
N ASP A 129 -4.88 -43.62 1.92
CA ASP A 129 -5.40 -44.97 2.18
C ASP A 129 -5.76 -45.71 0.88
N ALA A 130 -6.08 -44.97 -0.18
CA ALA A 130 -6.46 -45.50 -1.49
C ALA A 130 -6.10 -44.53 -2.62
N VAL A 131 -5.93 -45.08 -3.83
CA VAL A 131 -5.71 -44.29 -5.05
C VAL A 131 -6.98 -43.50 -5.36
N SER A 132 -6.83 -42.22 -5.70
CA SER A 132 -7.96 -41.33 -5.97
C SER A 132 -7.84 -40.67 -7.33
N ASP A 133 -8.97 -40.56 -8.03
CA ASP A 133 -9.07 -39.94 -9.35
C ASP A 133 -8.86 -38.42 -9.33
N ALA A 134 -9.14 -37.81 -8.18
CA ALA A 134 -8.84 -36.42 -7.91
C ALA A 134 -7.70 -36.32 -6.90
N PRO A 135 -6.87 -35.26 -6.97
CA PRO A 135 -5.86 -35.03 -5.95
C PRO A 135 -6.54 -34.84 -4.59
N ALA A 136 -6.01 -35.53 -3.57
CA ALA A 136 -6.43 -35.37 -2.18
C ALA A 136 -5.95 -34.02 -1.63
N ILE A 137 -4.85 -33.52 -2.19
CA ILE A 137 -4.39 -32.15 -1.98
C ILE A 137 -5.23 -31.23 -2.86
N ARG A 138 -6.13 -30.47 -2.23
CA ARG A 138 -6.89 -29.41 -2.90
C ARG A 138 -6.47 -28.06 -2.34
N ASP A 139 -5.77 -27.30 -3.14
CA ASP A 139 -5.48 -25.91 -2.81
C ASP A 139 -6.74 -25.06 -2.93
N ASP A 140 -6.80 -24.00 -2.14
CA ASP A 140 -7.76 -22.93 -2.39
C ASP A 140 -7.48 -22.32 -3.78
N PRO A 141 -8.42 -22.38 -4.74
CA PRO A 141 -8.24 -21.81 -6.08
C PRO A 141 -7.87 -20.33 -6.06
N ALA A 142 -8.34 -19.57 -5.06
CA ALA A 142 -8.01 -18.16 -4.91
C ALA A 142 -6.53 -17.97 -4.57
N LEU A 143 -5.99 -18.84 -3.72
CA LEU A 143 -4.60 -18.83 -3.28
C LEU A 143 -3.65 -19.26 -4.41
N VAL A 144 -4.03 -20.28 -5.20
CA VAL A 144 -3.27 -20.69 -6.39
C VAL A 144 -3.14 -19.55 -7.38
N ARG A 145 -4.25 -18.88 -7.70
CA ARG A 145 -4.24 -17.72 -8.60
C ARG A 145 -3.34 -16.61 -8.06
N ASP A 146 -3.48 -16.25 -6.79
CA ASP A 146 -2.68 -15.20 -6.14
C ASP A 146 -1.17 -15.49 -6.23
N MET A 147 -0.77 -16.73 -5.96
CA MET A 147 0.63 -17.13 -6.06
C MET A 147 1.13 -17.22 -7.51
N THR A 148 0.31 -17.69 -8.46
CA THR A 148 0.65 -17.69 -9.89
C THR A 148 0.84 -16.26 -10.42
N GLU A 149 -0.06 -15.35 -10.05
CA GLU A 149 0.05 -13.91 -10.39
C GLU A 149 1.32 -13.31 -9.78
N THR A 150 1.64 -13.65 -8.52
CA THR A 150 2.86 -13.20 -7.85
C THR A 150 4.12 -13.68 -8.56
N ILE A 151 4.21 -14.96 -8.92
CA ILE A 151 5.37 -15.52 -9.66
C ILE A 151 5.49 -14.84 -11.02
N ALA A 152 4.38 -14.68 -11.76
CA ALA A 152 4.38 -14.01 -13.05
C ALA A 152 4.84 -12.54 -12.93
N ALA A 153 4.40 -11.81 -11.91
CA ALA A 153 4.86 -10.45 -11.64
C ALA A 153 6.38 -10.38 -11.39
N TYR A 154 6.94 -11.33 -10.62
CA TYR A 154 8.40 -11.43 -10.44
C TYR A 154 9.14 -11.71 -11.75
N SER A 155 8.61 -12.60 -12.60
CA SER A 155 9.20 -12.88 -13.91
C SER A 155 9.14 -11.66 -14.84
N ILE A 156 8.01 -10.94 -14.86
CA ILE A 156 7.84 -9.68 -15.59
C ILE A 156 8.89 -8.66 -15.13
N ASP A 157 9.04 -8.46 -13.82
CA ASP A 157 10.03 -7.53 -13.27
C ASP A 157 11.46 -7.90 -13.66
N SER A 158 11.78 -9.20 -13.68
CA SER A 158 13.08 -9.72 -14.11
C SER A 158 13.38 -9.38 -15.57
N GLU A 159 12.41 -9.62 -16.47
CA GLU A 159 12.57 -9.30 -17.90
C GLU A 159 12.64 -7.79 -18.15
N VAL A 160 11.85 -6.98 -17.44
CA VAL A 160 11.95 -5.51 -17.48
C VAL A 160 13.34 -5.04 -16.99
N LYS A 161 13.87 -5.63 -15.92
CA LYS A 161 15.24 -5.33 -15.42
C LYS A 161 16.33 -5.72 -16.42
N ARG A 162 16.11 -6.76 -17.22
CA ARG A 162 16.99 -7.20 -18.32
C ARG A 162 16.83 -6.36 -19.59
N ASN A 163 15.98 -5.33 -19.57
CA ASN A 163 15.65 -4.49 -20.72
C ASN A 163 15.02 -5.30 -21.88
N ASN A 164 14.20 -6.30 -21.55
CA ASN A 164 13.48 -7.15 -22.49
C ASN A 164 11.96 -6.92 -22.38
N PRO A 165 11.46 -5.80 -22.92
CA PRO A 165 10.07 -5.40 -22.73
C PRO A 165 9.07 -6.32 -23.46
N ASP A 166 9.47 -6.92 -24.59
CA ASP A 166 8.60 -7.84 -25.33
C ASP A 166 8.35 -9.14 -24.57
N ALA A 167 9.38 -9.70 -23.91
CA ALA A 167 9.21 -10.87 -23.07
C ALA A 167 8.37 -10.58 -21.82
N ALA A 168 8.55 -9.39 -21.21
CA ALA A 168 7.72 -8.95 -20.10
C ALA A 168 6.23 -8.87 -20.49
N LEU A 169 5.92 -8.32 -21.67
CA LEU A 169 4.54 -8.26 -22.17
C LEU A 169 4.00 -9.64 -22.56
N ALA A 170 4.83 -10.52 -23.11
CA ALA A 170 4.44 -11.89 -23.41
C ALA A 170 4.01 -12.66 -22.15
N LEU A 171 4.74 -12.50 -21.04
CA LEU A 171 4.41 -13.09 -19.75
C LEU A 171 3.10 -12.55 -19.15
N ALA A 172 2.76 -11.30 -19.44
CA ALA A 172 1.52 -10.68 -18.97
C ALA A 172 0.26 -11.12 -19.77
N ARG A 173 0.43 -11.59 -21.02
CA ARG A 173 -0.66 -11.97 -21.93
C ARG A 173 -1.14 -13.41 -21.72
N VAL A 174 -1.53 -13.71 -20.49
CA VAL A 174 -2.09 -15.02 -20.11
C VAL A 174 -3.50 -15.22 -20.66
N ALA A 175 -3.96 -16.48 -20.70
CA ALA A 175 -5.27 -16.84 -21.22
C ALA A 175 -6.43 -16.41 -20.31
N ASP A 176 -6.23 -16.44 -18.98
CA ASP A 176 -7.24 -15.95 -18.03
C ASP A 176 -7.38 -14.42 -18.16
N PRO A 177 -8.57 -13.89 -18.46
CA PRO A 177 -8.73 -12.49 -18.78
C PRO A 177 -8.58 -11.57 -17.55
N HIS A 178 -8.91 -12.04 -16.34
CA HIS A 178 -8.76 -11.26 -15.10
C HIS A 178 -7.28 -11.15 -14.69
N SER A 179 -6.56 -12.27 -14.69
CA SER A 179 -5.11 -12.30 -14.45
C SER A 179 -4.36 -11.53 -15.53
N ARG A 180 -4.80 -11.62 -16.80
CA ARG A 180 -4.22 -10.83 -17.90
C ARG A 180 -4.31 -9.34 -17.64
N LEU A 181 -5.47 -8.83 -17.22
CA LEU A 181 -5.62 -7.41 -16.87
C LEU A 181 -4.61 -6.99 -15.79
N ARG A 182 -4.52 -7.75 -14.70
CA ARG A 182 -3.65 -7.45 -13.56
C ARG A 182 -2.17 -7.48 -13.93
N LEU A 183 -1.75 -8.52 -14.65
CA LEU A 183 -0.37 -8.70 -15.08
C LEU A 183 0.03 -7.68 -16.15
N LEU A 184 -0.88 -7.30 -17.06
CA LEU A 184 -0.63 -6.21 -18.01
C LEU A 184 -0.46 -4.87 -17.28
N ALA A 185 -1.27 -4.59 -16.26
CA ALA A 185 -1.14 -3.38 -15.46
C ALA A 185 0.22 -3.34 -14.72
N HIS A 186 0.63 -4.48 -14.15
CA HIS A 186 1.94 -4.66 -13.53
C HIS A 186 3.09 -4.42 -14.53
N ALA A 187 3.04 -5.07 -15.70
CA ALA A 187 4.03 -4.91 -16.76
C ALA A 187 4.10 -3.45 -17.25
N ALA A 188 2.95 -2.82 -17.52
CA ALA A 188 2.89 -1.43 -17.95
C ALA A 188 3.53 -0.48 -16.93
N GLY A 189 3.21 -0.64 -15.64
CA GLY A 189 3.80 0.14 -14.56
C GLY A 189 5.32 -0.07 -14.42
N ALA A 190 5.78 -1.31 -14.50
CA ALA A 190 7.20 -1.65 -14.46
C ALA A 190 7.97 -1.05 -15.65
N LEU A 191 7.39 -1.14 -16.86
CA LEU A 191 7.95 -0.56 -18.09
C LEU A 191 8.02 0.97 -18.00
N ALA A 192 6.98 1.61 -17.49
CA ALA A 192 6.93 3.06 -17.30
C ALA A 192 8.01 3.55 -16.33
N THR A 193 8.23 2.82 -15.23
CA THR A 193 9.31 3.09 -14.26
C THR A 193 10.69 3.06 -14.92
N ARG A 194 10.86 2.22 -15.95
CA ARG A 194 12.09 2.13 -16.76
C ARG A 194 12.12 3.07 -17.97
N LYS A 195 11.13 3.93 -18.14
CA LYS A 195 10.98 4.85 -19.29
C LYS A 195 10.98 4.11 -20.63
N SER A 196 10.45 2.88 -20.66
CA SER A 196 10.32 2.11 -21.90
C SER A 196 9.32 2.78 -22.84
N PRO A 197 9.59 2.87 -24.16
CA PRO A 197 8.64 3.43 -25.12
C PRO A 197 7.37 2.58 -25.27
N LEU A 198 7.39 1.32 -24.83
CA LEU A 198 6.23 0.41 -24.89
C LEU A 198 5.25 0.61 -23.73
N ALA A 199 5.57 1.44 -22.74
CA ALA A 199 4.73 1.61 -21.55
C ALA A 199 3.33 2.15 -21.86
N GLU A 200 3.22 3.17 -22.74
CA GLU A 200 1.93 3.77 -23.12
C GLU A 200 1.07 2.78 -23.93
N ALA A 201 1.69 2.03 -24.85
CA ALA A 201 0.98 1.00 -25.61
C ALA A 201 0.47 -0.14 -24.70
N ALA A 202 1.29 -0.55 -23.72
CA ALA A 202 0.88 -1.52 -22.71
C ALA A 202 -0.29 -1.00 -21.85
N ALA A 203 -0.26 0.27 -21.46
CA ALA A 203 -1.36 0.90 -20.72
C ALA A 203 -2.67 0.96 -21.53
N ALA A 204 -2.59 1.18 -22.85
CA ALA A 204 -3.75 1.08 -23.73
C ALA A 204 -4.29 -0.37 -23.83
N GLU A 205 -3.40 -1.38 -23.84
CA GLU A 205 -3.80 -2.79 -23.79
C GLU A 205 -4.50 -3.13 -22.47
N VAL A 206 -4.07 -2.55 -21.34
CA VAL A 206 -4.76 -2.68 -20.04
C VAL A 206 -6.19 -2.19 -20.12
N MET A 207 -6.43 -1.00 -20.69
CA MET A 207 -7.79 -0.47 -20.84
C MET A 207 -8.65 -1.36 -21.74
N THR A 208 -8.08 -1.85 -22.83
CA THR A 208 -8.77 -2.78 -23.75
C THR A 208 -9.12 -4.10 -23.05
N ALA A 209 -8.20 -4.63 -22.23
CA ALA A 209 -8.42 -5.84 -21.45
C ALA A 209 -9.53 -5.65 -20.41
N PHE A 210 -9.57 -4.50 -19.74
CA PHE A 210 -10.64 -4.18 -18.79
C PHE A 210 -12.01 -4.09 -19.48
N ASP A 211 -12.08 -3.46 -20.64
CA ASP A 211 -13.32 -3.28 -21.40
C ASP A 211 -13.87 -4.59 -21.97
N ALA A 212 -13.00 -5.59 -22.18
CA ALA A 212 -13.38 -6.92 -22.60
C ALA A 212 -13.92 -7.81 -21.46
N LEU A 213 -13.78 -7.41 -20.20
CA LEU A 213 -14.26 -8.20 -19.07
C LEU A 213 -15.79 -8.10 -18.91
N PRO A 214 -16.48 -9.20 -18.57
CA PRO A 214 -17.90 -9.17 -18.22
C PRO A 214 -18.13 -8.26 -17.01
N ALA A 215 -19.29 -7.61 -16.95
CA ALA A 215 -19.67 -6.74 -15.85
C ALA A 215 -20.09 -7.58 -14.63
N ASP A 216 -19.11 -8.04 -13.86
CA ASP A 216 -19.28 -8.82 -12.63
C ASP A 216 -18.34 -8.36 -11.50
N GLU A 217 -18.45 -9.00 -10.33
CA GLU A 217 -17.60 -8.69 -9.17
C GLU A 217 -16.11 -8.98 -9.43
N ALA A 218 -15.79 -9.94 -10.29
CA ALA A 218 -14.42 -10.32 -10.61
C ALA A 218 -13.73 -9.24 -11.47
N ARG A 219 -14.47 -8.57 -12.36
CA ARG A 219 -14.02 -7.38 -13.08
C ARG A 219 -13.70 -6.24 -12.13
N LEU A 220 -14.56 -5.96 -11.16
CA LEU A 220 -14.31 -4.90 -10.17
C LEU A 220 -13.02 -5.19 -9.38
N ALA A 221 -12.87 -6.42 -8.87
CA ALA A 221 -11.68 -6.83 -8.14
C ALA A 221 -10.41 -6.75 -9.00
N ALA A 222 -10.47 -7.17 -10.26
CA ALA A 222 -9.31 -7.09 -11.17
C ALA A 222 -8.96 -5.64 -11.55
N GLY A 223 -9.95 -4.79 -11.78
CA GLY A 223 -9.74 -3.37 -12.05
C GLY A 223 -9.13 -2.64 -10.85
N LEU A 224 -9.64 -2.87 -9.64
CA LEU A 224 -9.08 -2.27 -8.41
C LEU A 224 -7.62 -2.70 -8.18
N ALA A 225 -7.28 -3.96 -8.46
CA ALA A 225 -5.91 -4.46 -8.37
C ALA A 225 -4.96 -3.85 -9.43
N ALA A 226 -5.49 -3.50 -10.61
CA ALA A 226 -4.72 -2.89 -11.70
C ALA A 226 -4.38 -1.39 -11.45
N LEU A 227 -5.11 -0.70 -10.57
CA LEU A 227 -4.88 0.73 -10.30
C LEU A 227 -3.50 1.03 -9.72
N GLU A 228 -3.08 0.26 -8.71
CA GLU A 228 -1.85 0.55 -7.97
C GLU A 228 -0.59 0.41 -8.84
N PRO A 229 -0.40 -0.68 -9.62
CA PRO A 229 0.74 -0.80 -10.51
C PRO A 229 0.83 0.32 -11.55
N LEU A 230 -0.29 0.72 -12.16
CA LEU A 230 -0.32 1.85 -13.10
C LEU A 230 0.10 3.15 -12.41
N ALA A 231 -0.49 3.45 -11.25
CA ALA A 231 -0.23 4.68 -10.53
C ALA A 231 1.21 4.76 -10.03
N LEU A 232 1.75 3.69 -9.45
CA LEU A 232 3.13 3.62 -8.96
C LEU A 232 4.15 3.68 -10.10
N GLY A 233 3.82 3.12 -11.27
CA GLY A 233 4.68 3.18 -12.45
C GLY A 233 4.78 4.56 -13.12
N GLY A 234 3.98 5.53 -12.68
CA GLY A 234 3.91 6.86 -13.29
C GLY A 234 2.92 6.97 -14.46
N LEU A 235 2.09 5.95 -14.70
CA LEU A 235 1.03 5.96 -15.71
C LEU A 235 -0.24 6.62 -15.15
N GLY A 236 -0.11 7.88 -14.74
CA GLY A 236 -1.17 8.62 -14.05
C GLY A 236 -2.46 8.74 -14.87
N ARG A 237 -2.37 9.06 -16.17
CA ARG A 237 -3.54 9.19 -17.05
C ARG A 237 -4.33 7.87 -17.18
N PRO A 238 -3.71 6.73 -17.56
CA PRO A 238 -4.40 5.43 -17.56
C PRO A 238 -4.99 5.04 -16.20
N SER A 239 -4.26 5.27 -15.11
CA SER A 239 -4.72 5.00 -13.74
C SER A 239 -5.99 5.78 -13.40
N LEU A 240 -6.02 7.09 -13.68
CA LEU A 240 -7.19 7.94 -13.46
C LEU A 240 -8.37 7.52 -14.32
N HIS A 241 -8.13 7.20 -15.59
CA HIS A 241 -9.19 6.74 -16.48
C HIS A 241 -9.82 5.43 -16.00
N LEU A 242 -9.02 4.48 -15.51
CA LEU A 242 -9.52 3.26 -14.89
C LEU A 242 -10.28 3.55 -13.59
N ALA A 243 -9.77 4.45 -12.74
CA ALA A 243 -10.43 4.85 -11.50
C ALA A 243 -11.80 5.52 -11.72
N GLU A 244 -11.97 6.25 -12.83
CA GLU A 244 -13.26 6.81 -13.23
C GLU A 244 -14.24 5.72 -13.65
N ARG A 245 -13.79 4.73 -14.43
CA ARG A 245 -14.65 3.60 -14.86
C ARG A 245 -15.10 2.72 -13.71
N LEU A 246 -14.26 2.54 -12.68
CA LEU A 246 -14.58 1.73 -11.51
C LEU A 246 -15.49 2.45 -10.50
N GLY A 247 -15.54 3.79 -10.54
CA GLY A 247 -16.29 4.60 -9.56
C GLY A 247 -17.76 4.17 -9.37
N PRO A 248 -18.55 4.03 -10.45
CA PRO A 248 -19.94 3.59 -10.36
C PRO A 248 -20.11 2.20 -9.72
N ASP A 249 -19.24 1.24 -10.08
CA ASP A 249 -19.28 -0.12 -9.56
C ASP A 249 -18.94 -0.15 -8.06
N VAL A 250 -17.97 0.67 -7.63
CA VAL A 250 -17.63 0.85 -6.20
C VAL A 250 -18.79 1.50 -5.43
N ASP A 251 -19.46 2.49 -6.02
CA ASP A 251 -20.62 3.15 -5.39
C ASP A 251 -21.81 2.20 -5.23
N ALA A 252 -21.94 1.20 -6.12
CA ALA A 252 -22.99 0.18 -6.08
C ALA A 252 -22.74 -0.93 -5.03
N LEU A 253 -21.55 -1.02 -4.44
CA LEU A 253 -21.24 -2.03 -3.43
C LEU A 253 -22.10 -1.86 -2.17
N LEU A 254 -22.84 -2.91 -1.82
CA LEU A 254 -23.73 -2.92 -0.65
C LEU A 254 -23.02 -3.30 0.65
N VAL A 255 -21.91 -4.03 0.58
CA VAL A 255 -21.13 -4.46 1.75
C VAL A 255 -20.20 -3.32 2.18
N PRO A 256 -20.42 -2.67 3.34
CA PRO A 256 -19.68 -1.47 3.72
C PRO A 256 -18.16 -1.66 3.78
N GLY A 257 -17.69 -2.79 4.31
CA GLY A 257 -16.25 -3.07 4.39
C GLY A 257 -15.59 -3.26 3.01
N ALA A 258 -16.27 -3.93 2.08
CA ALA A 258 -15.76 -4.10 0.72
C ALA A 258 -15.77 -2.76 -0.04
N ARG A 259 -16.83 -1.96 0.16
CA ARG A 259 -16.95 -0.61 -0.39
C ARG A 259 -15.83 0.30 0.11
N ASP A 260 -15.59 0.34 1.42
CA ASP A 260 -14.53 1.17 2.01
C ASP A 260 -13.14 0.75 1.53
N ALA A 261 -12.87 -0.55 1.41
CA ALA A 261 -11.62 -1.06 0.83
C ALA A 261 -11.44 -0.59 -0.63
N ALA A 262 -12.49 -0.69 -1.45
CA ALA A 262 -12.44 -0.25 -2.84
C ALA A 262 -12.29 1.28 -2.97
N LEU A 263 -12.97 2.06 -2.12
CA LEU A 263 -12.80 3.51 -2.04
C LEU A 263 -11.38 3.90 -1.64
N LEU A 264 -10.73 3.15 -0.74
CA LEU A 264 -9.33 3.36 -0.38
C LEU A 264 -8.38 3.05 -1.55
N SER A 265 -8.67 2.06 -2.38
CA SER A 265 -7.92 1.81 -3.62
C SER A 265 -8.07 2.96 -4.61
N LEU A 266 -9.29 3.47 -4.81
CA LEU A 266 -9.55 4.65 -5.65
C LEU A 266 -8.82 5.90 -5.12
N TYR A 267 -8.86 6.12 -3.80
CA TYR A 267 -8.11 7.18 -3.14
C TYR A 267 -6.61 7.07 -3.43
N GLY A 268 -6.01 5.90 -3.17
CA GLY A 268 -4.57 5.68 -3.36
C GLY A 268 -4.13 5.88 -4.82
N ALA A 269 -4.92 5.41 -5.78
CA ALA A 269 -4.65 5.58 -7.20
C ALA A 269 -4.68 7.07 -7.62
N ARG A 270 -5.71 7.81 -7.19
CA ARG A 270 -5.90 9.23 -7.54
C ARG A 270 -4.81 10.12 -6.94
N ILE A 271 -4.44 9.89 -5.68
CA ILE A 271 -3.34 10.62 -5.03
C ILE A 271 -2.02 10.46 -5.79
N ARG A 272 -1.65 9.22 -6.12
CA ARG A 272 -0.41 8.91 -6.85
C ARG A 272 -0.42 9.46 -8.29
N SER A 273 -1.60 9.64 -8.86
CA SER A 273 -1.80 10.09 -10.24
C SER A 273 -2.07 11.60 -10.38
N ASP A 274 -1.84 12.41 -9.34
CA ASP A 274 -2.08 13.86 -9.34
C ASP A 274 -3.56 14.27 -9.57
N ASP A 275 -4.47 13.53 -8.94
CA ASP A 275 -5.88 13.92 -8.79
C ASP A 275 -6.29 14.06 -7.31
N PRO A 276 -5.84 15.14 -6.65
CA PRO A 276 -6.24 15.44 -5.28
C PRO A 276 -7.75 15.59 -5.07
N ALA A 277 -8.46 16.13 -6.05
CA ALA A 277 -9.87 16.43 -5.94
C ALA A 277 -10.71 15.14 -5.92
N GLY A 278 -10.48 14.25 -6.89
CA GLY A 278 -11.16 12.96 -6.90
C GLY A 278 -10.77 12.07 -5.72
N ALA A 279 -9.55 12.20 -5.18
CA ALA A 279 -9.15 11.50 -3.97
C ALA A 279 -9.99 11.93 -2.75
N PHE A 280 -10.29 13.23 -2.59
CA PHE A 280 -11.20 13.71 -1.55
C PHE A 280 -12.61 13.15 -1.72
N VAL A 281 -13.12 13.10 -2.95
CA VAL A 281 -14.44 12.53 -3.25
C VAL A 281 -14.51 11.05 -2.85
N ALA A 282 -13.43 10.28 -3.06
CA ALA A 282 -13.37 8.89 -2.62
C ALA A 282 -13.37 8.77 -1.08
N LEU A 283 -12.58 9.59 -0.38
CA LEU A 283 -12.54 9.59 1.09
C LEU A 283 -13.87 10.05 1.73
N ALA A 284 -14.57 10.99 1.11
CA ALA A 284 -15.85 11.51 1.60
C ALA A 284 -16.90 10.40 1.73
N LYS A 285 -16.80 9.38 0.90
CA LYS A 285 -17.74 8.26 0.81
C LYS A 285 -17.46 7.14 1.81
N LEU A 286 -16.31 7.17 2.51
CA LEU A 286 -15.96 6.14 3.49
C LEU A 286 -16.94 6.14 4.66
N THR A 287 -17.39 4.94 5.04
CA THR A 287 -18.21 4.76 6.24
C THR A 287 -17.36 4.73 7.50
N ASP A 288 -16.13 4.22 7.43
CA ASP A 288 -15.15 4.27 8.51
C ASP A 288 -14.55 5.68 8.67
N ARG A 289 -15.10 6.42 9.65
CA ARG A 289 -14.63 7.76 10.02
C ARG A 289 -13.20 7.78 10.53
N LYS A 290 -12.72 6.72 11.18
CA LYS A 290 -11.35 6.63 11.69
C LYS A 290 -10.37 6.50 10.53
N ALA A 291 -10.59 5.55 9.64
CA ALA A 291 -9.78 5.38 8.44
C ALA A 291 -9.77 6.66 7.59
N ARG A 292 -10.93 7.32 7.43
CA ARG A 292 -11.06 8.61 6.76
C ARG A 292 -10.14 9.68 7.35
N ARG A 293 -10.16 9.86 8.68
CA ARG A 293 -9.30 10.84 9.38
C ARG A 293 -7.82 10.50 9.29
N GLU A 294 -7.45 9.23 9.46
CA GLU A 294 -6.06 8.77 9.32
C GLU A 294 -5.52 9.08 7.92
N ARG A 295 -6.31 8.82 6.86
CA ARG A 295 -5.91 9.13 5.49
C ARG A 295 -5.81 10.62 5.20
N LEU A 296 -6.67 11.44 5.81
CA LEU A 296 -6.59 12.91 5.72
C LEU A 296 -5.31 13.44 6.37
N ASP A 297 -4.91 12.90 7.52
CA ASP A 297 -3.72 13.31 8.26
C ASP A 297 -2.41 12.90 7.56
N ASP A 298 -2.42 11.71 6.96
CA ASP A 298 -1.31 11.11 6.20
C ASP A 298 -1.35 11.46 4.70
N MET A 299 -2.12 12.47 4.29
CA MET A 299 -2.21 12.85 2.88
C MET A 299 -0.79 13.12 2.29
N PRO A 300 -0.40 12.44 1.19
CA PRO A 300 0.94 12.59 0.59
C PRO A 300 1.31 14.01 0.14
N PHE A 301 0.35 14.94 0.10
CA PHE A 301 0.59 16.37 -0.14
C PHE A 301 1.37 17.04 0.99
N ALA A 302 1.31 16.48 2.20
CA ALA A 302 2.17 16.89 3.31
C ALA A 302 3.66 16.60 3.07
N GLN A 303 3.97 15.76 2.07
CA GLN A 303 5.35 15.40 1.67
C GLN A 303 5.78 16.06 0.36
N LYS A 304 4.85 16.60 -0.45
CA LYS A 304 5.21 17.43 -1.60
C LYS A 304 5.48 18.83 -1.08
N ASP A 305 6.74 19.26 -1.15
CA ASP A 305 7.14 20.60 -0.71
C ASP A 305 6.32 21.67 -1.44
N PHE A 306 5.42 22.34 -0.72
CA PHE A 306 4.88 23.64 -1.11
C PHE A 306 6.03 24.64 -1.02
N GLY A 307 6.88 24.67 -2.03
CA GLY A 307 8.05 25.53 -2.12
C GLY A 307 8.37 25.87 -3.57
N PRO A 308 9.31 26.79 -3.82
CA PRO A 308 9.63 27.28 -5.16
C PRO A 308 10.17 26.18 -6.10
N GLY A 309 10.64 25.05 -5.55
CA GLY A 309 11.05 23.87 -6.32
C GLY A 309 9.90 23.08 -6.97
N ASN A 310 8.65 23.37 -6.63
CA ASN A 310 7.47 22.73 -7.23
C ASN A 310 6.47 23.78 -7.77
N PRO A 311 6.57 24.14 -9.06
CA PRO A 311 5.75 25.21 -9.65
C PRO A 311 4.25 24.85 -9.75
N ALA A 312 3.88 23.58 -9.57
CA ALA A 312 2.47 23.15 -9.60
C ALA A 312 1.71 23.42 -8.29
N SER A 313 2.43 23.75 -7.21
CA SER A 313 1.88 23.92 -5.86
C SER A 313 0.69 24.90 -5.77
N PRO A 314 0.68 26.06 -6.45
CA PRO A 314 -0.47 26.98 -6.43
C PRO A 314 -1.75 26.40 -7.05
N GLY A 315 -1.65 25.75 -8.20
CA GLY A 315 -2.81 25.12 -8.85
C GLY A 315 -3.31 23.89 -8.11
N TRP A 316 -2.43 23.23 -7.36
CA TRP A 316 -2.82 22.13 -6.47
C TRP A 316 -3.67 22.60 -5.30
N LEU A 317 -3.27 23.68 -4.61
CA LEU A 317 -4.05 24.23 -3.50
C LEU A 317 -5.44 24.68 -3.96
N ASP A 318 -5.56 25.28 -5.15
CA ASP A 318 -6.87 25.65 -5.72
C ASP A 318 -7.77 24.43 -5.95
N ARG A 319 -7.23 23.38 -6.57
CA ARG A 319 -7.98 22.13 -6.83
C ARG A 319 -8.42 21.46 -5.52
N LEU A 320 -7.55 21.45 -4.50
CA LEU A 320 -7.85 20.92 -3.16
C LEU A 320 -8.96 21.72 -2.48
N LEU A 321 -8.84 23.05 -2.46
CA LEU A 321 -9.82 23.94 -1.85
C LEU A 321 -11.19 23.81 -2.53
N ALA A 322 -11.23 23.89 -3.86
CA ALA A 322 -12.47 23.73 -4.61
C ALA A 322 -13.12 22.35 -4.37
N ALA A 323 -12.32 21.29 -4.30
CA ALA A 323 -12.82 19.95 -4.02
C ALA A 323 -13.40 19.82 -2.61
N VAL A 324 -12.77 20.44 -1.61
CA VAL A 324 -13.27 20.47 -0.24
C VAL A 324 -14.54 21.30 -0.14
N GLU A 325 -14.57 22.50 -0.72
CA GLU A 325 -15.75 23.36 -0.74
C GLU A 325 -16.96 22.71 -1.43
N GLY A 326 -16.71 21.93 -2.48
CA GLY A 326 -17.71 21.17 -3.21
C GLY A 326 -18.27 19.95 -2.46
N GLN A 327 -17.73 19.57 -1.28
CA GLN A 327 -18.22 18.40 -0.54
C GLN A 327 -19.58 18.66 0.10
N PRO A 328 -20.62 17.84 -0.17
CA PRO A 328 -21.96 18.07 0.38
C PRO A 328 -22.02 17.88 1.89
N ASP A 329 -21.24 16.93 2.44
CA ASP A 329 -21.16 16.68 3.88
C ASP A 329 -20.39 17.80 4.59
N ALA A 330 -21.08 18.58 5.43
CA ALA A 330 -20.50 19.67 6.20
C ALA A 330 -19.51 19.18 7.29
N GLU A 331 -19.71 17.98 7.85
CA GLU A 331 -18.82 17.38 8.84
C GLU A 331 -17.49 17.01 8.17
N PHE A 332 -17.55 16.24 7.07
CA PHE A 332 -16.35 15.89 6.29
C PHE A 332 -15.66 17.13 5.71
N ARG A 333 -16.41 18.11 5.20
CA ARG A 333 -15.84 19.38 4.75
C ARG A 333 -15.02 20.06 5.85
N GLY A 334 -15.53 20.05 7.08
CA GLY A 334 -14.80 20.52 8.25
C GLY A 334 -13.50 19.74 8.50
N GLU A 335 -13.56 18.40 8.50
CA GLU A 335 -12.39 17.53 8.68
C GLU A 335 -11.33 17.76 7.59
N ALA A 336 -11.74 17.87 6.33
CA ALA A 336 -10.88 18.08 5.20
C ALA A 336 -10.19 19.46 5.22
N VAL A 337 -10.93 20.54 5.57
CA VAL A 337 -10.34 21.87 5.77
C VAL A 337 -9.28 21.83 6.87
N LEU A 338 -9.55 21.16 7.99
CA LEU A 338 -8.59 21.06 9.10
C LEU A 338 -7.32 20.33 8.67
N ALA A 339 -7.44 19.21 7.95
CA ALA A 339 -6.32 18.46 7.42
C ALA A 339 -5.47 19.28 6.42
N LEU A 340 -6.11 20.03 5.52
CA LEU A 340 -5.43 20.96 4.61
C LEU A 340 -4.67 22.05 5.37
N CYS A 341 -5.27 22.64 6.41
CA CYS A 341 -4.57 23.60 7.25
C CYS A 341 -3.36 23.00 7.96
N ARG A 342 -3.43 21.77 8.48
CA ARG A 342 -2.28 21.10 9.12
C ARG A 342 -1.14 20.91 8.11
N THR A 343 -1.48 20.53 6.89
CA THR A 343 -0.51 20.39 5.79
C THR A 343 0.13 21.72 5.42
N ALA A 344 -0.66 22.77 5.21
CA ALA A 344 -0.15 24.12 4.95
C ALA A 344 0.72 24.66 6.10
N TYR A 345 0.36 24.37 7.36
CA TYR A 345 1.18 24.71 8.53
C TYR A 345 2.54 24.02 8.49
N ARG A 346 2.59 22.71 8.21
CA ARG A 346 3.84 21.95 8.07
C ARG A 346 4.74 22.51 6.96
N SER A 347 4.16 23.09 5.91
CA SER A 347 4.88 23.65 4.76
C SER A 347 4.98 25.17 4.73
N ALA A 348 4.64 25.86 5.83
CA ALA A 348 4.49 27.33 5.87
C ALA A 348 5.77 28.09 5.43
N ALA A 349 6.96 27.56 5.75
CA ALA A 349 8.23 28.16 5.36
C ALA A 349 8.48 28.16 3.84
N GLY A 350 7.97 27.14 3.12
CA GLY A 350 8.03 27.08 1.67
C GLY A 350 6.92 27.92 1.02
N MET A 351 5.74 27.97 1.63
CA MET A 351 4.63 28.83 1.17
C MET A 351 4.96 30.32 1.27
N ALA A 352 5.71 30.74 2.29
CA ALA A 352 6.15 32.13 2.46
C ALA A 352 7.03 32.63 1.30
N GLN A 353 7.61 31.73 0.52
CA GLN A 353 8.42 32.05 -0.67
C GLN A 353 7.56 32.21 -1.93
N VAL A 354 6.24 31.98 -1.84
CA VAL A 354 5.28 32.05 -2.95
C VAL A 354 4.05 32.85 -2.49
N PRO A 355 4.03 34.19 -2.68
CA PRO A 355 2.97 35.07 -2.17
C PRO A 355 1.54 34.67 -2.59
N GLU A 356 1.36 34.09 -3.78
CA GLU A 356 0.07 33.62 -4.28
C GLU A 356 -0.50 32.47 -3.43
N LEU A 357 0.38 31.58 -2.91
CA LEU A 357 -0.03 30.50 -2.01
C LEU A 357 -0.45 31.03 -0.64
N MET A 358 0.22 32.08 -0.17
CA MET A 358 -0.12 32.72 1.10
C MET A 358 -1.51 33.35 1.06
N ALA A 359 -1.82 34.11 0.01
CA ALA A 359 -3.12 34.76 -0.15
C ALA A 359 -4.29 33.75 -0.15
N LYS A 360 -4.10 32.56 -0.72
CA LYS A 360 -5.09 31.48 -0.77
C LYS A 360 -5.27 30.75 0.55
N ALA A 361 -4.19 30.62 1.33
CA ALA A 361 -4.23 29.92 2.60
C ALA A 361 -4.85 30.74 3.74
N VAL A 362 -4.85 32.08 3.65
CA VAL A 362 -5.39 32.98 4.68
C VAL A 362 -6.88 32.72 4.97
N PRO A 363 -7.81 32.72 3.99
CA PRO A 363 -9.23 32.50 4.27
C PRO A 363 -9.51 31.12 4.89
N MET A 364 -8.79 30.09 4.43
CA MET A 364 -8.88 28.73 4.95
C MET A 364 -8.42 28.66 6.42
N ALA A 365 -7.24 29.22 6.70
CA ALA A 365 -6.68 29.26 8.05
C ALA A 365 -7.56 30.09 8.99
N GLU A 366 -8.15 31.18 8.52
CA GLU A 366 -9.11 32.00 9.27
C GLU A 366 -10.39 31.25 9.62
N LEU A 367 -10.99 30.54 8.67
CA LEU A 367 -12.18 29.74 8.94
C LEU A 367 -11.93 28.70 10.04
N ALA A 368 -10.81 27.98 9.97
CA ALA A 368 -10.45 26.96 10.95
C ALA A 368 -9.99 27.56 12.29
N ALA A 369 -9.24 28.67 12.28
CA ALA A 369 -8.79 29.36 13.49
C ALA A 369 -9.96 29.96 14.27
N ARG A 370 -11.00 30.50 13.59
CA ARG A 370 -12.24 30.97 14.23
C ARG A 370 -12.98 29.86 14.97
N ARG A 371 -12.85 28.61 14.52
CA ARG A 371 -13.37 27.43 15.23
C ARG A 371 -12.51 27.01 16.43
N ARG A 372 -11.39 27.71 16.68
CA ARG A 372 -10.36 27.42 17.69
C ARG A 372 -9.45 26.23 17.34
N HIS A 373 -9.19 25.94 16.06
CA HIS A 373 -8.18 24.92 15.71
C HIS A 373 -6.75 25.48 15.88
N GLY A 374 -5.96 24.84 16.74
CA GLY A 374 -4.64 25.34 17.16
C GLY A 374 -3.65 25.57 16.01
N PRO A 375 -3.31 24.54 15.22
CA PRO A 375 -2.36 24.65 14.11
C PRO A 375 -2.78 25.69 13.04
N SER A 376 -4.07 25.79 12.73
CA SER A 376 -4.57 26.79 11.77
C SER A 376 -4.39 28.23 12.28
N ALA A 377 -4.54 28.44 13.58
CA ALA A 377 -4.33 29.75 14.17
C ALA A 377 -2.85 30.16 14.15
N VAL A 378 -1.91 29.22 14.33
CA VAL A 378 -0.47 29.50 14.12
C VAL A 378 -0.19 29.82 12.64
N LEU A 379 -0.71 29.01 11.71
CA LEU A 379 -0.56 29.26 10.28
C LEU A 379 -1.07 30.66 9.88
N LEU A 380 -2.27 31.04 10.33
CA LEU A 380 -2.85 32.34 10.02
C LEU A 380 -2.02 33.51 10.58
N ALA A 381 -1.45 33.34 11.77
CA ALA A 381 -0.57 34.33 12.36
C ALA A 381 0.68 34.56 11.49
N VAL A 382 1.37 33.46 11.12
CA VAL A 382 2.56 33.49 10.25
C VAL A 382 2.24 34.13 8.90
N LEU A 383 1.14 33.72 8.26
CA LEU A 383 0.73 34.28 6.97
C LEU A 383 0.40 35.78 7.05
N SER A 384 -0.22 36.22 8.15
CA SER A 384 -0.57 37.63 8.37
C SER A 384 0.69 38.50 8.52
N GLU A 385 1.70 38.04 9.26
CA GLU A 385 2.98 38.75 9.42
C GLU A 385 3.72 38.86 8.09
N ALA A 386 3.80 37.76 7.34
CA ALA A 386 4.55 37.75 6.10
C ALA A 386 3.85 38.53 4.96
N LEU A 387 2.51 38.66 4.95
CA LEU A 387 1.79 39.48 3.97
C LEU A 387 1.68 40.97 4.36
N GLY A 388 1.55 41.27 5.66
CA GLY A 388 1.31 42.63 6.15
C GLY A 388 2.49 43.29 6.86
N GLY A 389 3.64 42.63 6.92
CA GLY A 389 4.85 43.13 7.57
C GLY A 389 4.65 43.46 9.05
N ASP A 390 5.49 44.38 9.56
CA ASP A 390 5.47 44.78 10.97
C ASP A 390 4.12 45.37 11.41
N GLU A 391 3.36 45.98 10.50
CA GLU A 391 2.04 46.56 10.80
C GLU A 391 0.96 45.49 11.06
N ALA A 392 1.14 44.25 10.58
CA ALA A 392 0.22 43.15 10.82
C ALA A 392 0.54 42.34 12.09
N ARG A 393 1.65 42.63 12.76
CA ARG A 393 2.13 41.91 13.95
C ARG A 393 1.10 41.90 15.08
N ALA A 394 0.48 43.03 15.40
CA ALA A 394 -0.60 43.10 16.40
C ALA A 394 -1.83 42.23 16.07
N ARG A 395 -2.09 41.96 14.79
CA ARG A 395 -3.16 41.05 14.35
C ARG A 395 -2.73 39.59 14.45
N ALA A 396 -1.48 39.28 14.11
CA ALA A 396 -0.91 37.94 14.24
C ALA A 396 -0.83 37.47 15.70
N ALA A 397 -0.51 38.37 16.64
CA ALA A 397 -0.49 38.11 18.08
C ALA A 397 -1.80 37.47 18.58
N ARG A 398 -2.93 37.93 18.04
CA ARG A 398 -4.27 37.43 18.40
C ARG A 398 -4.44 35.96 18.01
N TRP A 399 -3.91 35.57 16.86
CA TRP A 399 -4.03 34.21 16.34
C TRP A 399 -3.06 33.24 17.01
N TYR A 400 -1.83 33.67 17.36
CA TYR A 400 -0.97 32.85 18.23
C TYR A 400 -1.60 32.60 19.61
N ALA A 401 -2.36 33.57 20.13
CA ALA A 401 -3.08 33.39 21.39
C ALA A 401 -4.25 32.40 21.26
N VAL A 402 -5.01 32.44 20.14
CA VAL A 402 -6.01 31.41 19.79
C VAL A 402 -5.36 30.03 19.66
N ALA A 403 -4.15 29.94 19.12
CA ALA A 403 -3.43 28.67 19.01
C ALA A 403 -3.14 28.01 20.37
N GLY A 404 -2.90 28.80 21.42
CA GLY A 404 -2.60 28.26 22.76
C GLY A 404 -3.82 27.66 23.50
N VAL A 405 -5.04 28.15 23.20
CA VAL A 405 -6.34 27.70 23.77
C VAL A 405 -7.06 26.66 22.90
N GLY A 406 -6.58 26.42 21.68
CA GLY A 406 -7.35 25.72 20.66
C GLY A 406 -7.71 24.27 21.00
N PHE A 407 -8.67 23.71 20.27
CA PHE A 407 -8.82 22.26 20.17
C PHE A 407 -7.72 21.72 19.24
N ASP A 408 -7.23 20.51 19.55
CA ASP A 408 -6.15 19.84 18.80
C ASP A 408 -4.79 20.57 18.85
N VAL A 409 -4.38 20.94 20.06
CA VAL A 409 -3.12 21.64 20.31
C VAL A 409 -2.00 20.62 20.52
N ALA A 410 -1.20 20.39 19.48
CA ALA A 410 0.06 19.67 19.63
C ALA A 410 0.99 20.43 20.59
N THR A 411 1.69 19.70 21.47
CA THR A 411 2.62 20.29 22.46
C THR A 411 3.68 21.18 21.80
N SER A 412 4.11 20.81 20.58
CA SER A 412 5.02 21.61 19.75
C SER A 412 4.40 22.93 19.31
N SER A 413 3.19 22.91 18.73
CA SER A 413 2.47 24.12 18.31
C SER A 413 2.15 25.06 19.48
N ARG A 414 1.82 24.50 20.65
CA ARG A 414 1.63 25.30 21.89
C ARG A 414 2.91 25.98 22.32
N SER A 415 4.00 25.23 22.40
CA SER A 415 5.31 25.74 22.82
C SER A 415 5.81 26.81 21.85
N GLU A 416 5.59 26.58 20.56
CA GLU A 416 5.95 27.52 19.49
C GLU A 416 5.14 28.81 19.56
N ALA A 417 3.81 28.72 19.72
CA ALA A 417 2.96 29.90 19.92
C ALA A 417 3.36 30.71 21.16
N ILE A 418 3.72 30.05 22.27
CA ILE A 418 4.20 30.71 23.49
C ILE A 418 5.55 31.37 23.26
N ARG A 419 6.48 30.68 22.60
CA ARG A 419 7.81 31.19 22.25
C ARG A 419 7.69 32.44 21.37
N ILE A 420 6.84 32.38 20.36
CA ILE A 420 6.59 33.50 19.44
C ILE A 420 5.93 34.66 20.19
N LEU A 421 4.85 34.44 20.95
CA LEU A 421 4.18 35.47 21.77
C LEU A 421 5.11 36.17 22.78
N SER A 422 6.15 35.49 23.24
CA SER A 422 7.17 36.07 24.13
C SER A 422 7.99 37.16 23.44
N GLY A 423 8.13 37.09 22.10
CA GLY A 423 8.78 38.09 21.26
C GLY A 423 7.90 39.27 20.81
N PHE A 424 6.65 39.36 21.30
CA PHE A 424 5.74 40.48 21.01
C PHE A 424 5.91 41.60 22.04
N THR A 425 5.49 42.81 21.69
CA THR A 425 5.41 43.92 22.63
C THR A 425 4.30 43.69 23.66
N VAL A 426 4.37 44.43 24.77
CA VAL A 426 3.32 44.38 25.81
C VAL A 426 1.96 44.79 25.24
N ALA A 427 1.91 45.82 24.39
CA ALA A 427 0.67 46.29 23.76
C ALA A 427 0.02 45.23 22.86
N GLU A 428 0.83 44.49 22.09
CA GLU A 428 0.34 43.43 21.21
C GLU A 428 -0.18 42.22 21.99
N ARG A 429 0.53 41.82 23.06
CA ARG A 429 0.04 40.77 23.98
C ARG A 429 -1.25 41.18 24.68
N ALA A 430 -1.36 42.42 25.14
CA ALA A 430 -2.58 42.95 25.75
C ALA A 430 -3.75 43.00 24.76
N ALA A 431 -3.50 43.33 23.50
CA ALA A 431 -4.50 43.26 22.43
C ALA A 431 -4.98 41.82 22.17
N ALA A 432 -4.06 40.85 22.18
CA ALA A 432 -4.38 39.43 22.03
C ALA A 432 -5.20 38.88 23.22
N ALA A 433 -4.81 39.23 24.45
CA ALA A 433 -5.49 38.81 25.68
C ALA A 433 -6.94 39.34 25.75
N ARG A 434 -7.19 40.60 25.36
CA ARG A 434 -8.53 41.21 25.39
C ARG A 434 -9.56 40.51 24.50
N MET A 435 -9.17 40.03 23.32
CA MET A 435 -10.12 39.33 22.44
C MET A 435 -10.49 37.93 22.92
N LEU A 436 -9.64 37.29 23.72
CA LEU A 436 -9.88 35.93 24.23
C LEU A 436 -10.70 35.95 25.53
N GLY A 437 -10.69 37.06 26.27
CA GLY A 437 -11.44 37.25 27.51
C GLY A 437 -12.98 37.36 27.38
N GLY A 438 -13.54 37.43 26.16
CA GLY A 438 -14.99 37.60 25.95
C GLY A 438 -15.81 36.31 25.82
N SER A 439 -15.20 35.13 25.74
CA SER A 439 -15.91 33.89 25.34
C SER A 439 -15.62 32.65 26.20
N GLY A 440 -15.35 32.84 27.49
CA GLY A 440 -15.47 31.80 28.51
C GLY A 440 -14.83 30.44 28.16
N ALA A 441 -13.51 30.40 27.96
CA ALA A 441 -12.62 29.28 28.28
C ALA A 441 -11.16 29.73 28.05
N ALA A 442 -10.45 30.14 29.10
CA ALA A 442 -8.98 30.26 29.08
C ALA A 442 -8.38 28.87 29.46
N THR A 443 -7.17 28.45 29.05
CA THR A 443 -5.90 28.96 29.62
C THR A 443 -4.61 28.46 28.89
N PRO A 444 -4.08 29.18 27.91
CA PRO A 444 -2.80 29.88 27.97
C PRO A 444 -2.88 30.82 29.19
N HIS A 445 -2.39 30.30 30.33
CA HIS A 445 -2.94 30.48 31.68
C HIS A 445 -2.61 31.78 32.41
N LYS A 446 -2.65 32.82 31.63
CA LYS A 446 -1.56 33.76 31.51
C LYS A 446 -1.48 33.79 30.00
N LEU A 447 -2.30 34.58 29.33
CA LEU A 447 -2.05 34.92 27.93
C LEU A 447 -1.10 36.09 27.75
N LEU A 448 -0.11 36.41 28.57
CA LEU A 448 0.40 36.01 29.88
C LEU A 448 -0.38 36.74 30.99
N GLU A 449 -0.01 36.59 32.25
CA GLU A 449 -0.25 37.57 33.34
C GLU A 449 0.30 38.96 32.96
N LEU A 450 0.79 39.11 31.73
CA LEU A 450 1.29 40.28 31.03
C LEU A 450 0.24 40.94 30.13
N ALA A 451 -1.01 40.56 30.29
CA ALA A 451 -1.99 41.63 30.38
C ALA A 451 -2.18 42.13 31.82
N ALA A 452 -1.77 41.36 32.84
CA ALA A 452 -2.06 41.60 34.27
C ALA A 452 -0.98 42.43 35.01
N LYS A 453 -0.08 43.04 34.26
CA LYS A 453 0.67 44.29 34.52
C LYS A 453 0.70 45.05 33.21
#